data_AF-A0A370NLE5-F1
#
_entry.id   AF-A0A370NLE5-F1
#
_cell.length_a   1.000
_cell.length_b   1.000
_cell.length_c   1.000
_cell.angle_alpha   90.00
_cell.angle_beta   90.00
_cell.angle_gamma   90.00
#
_symmetry.space_group_name_H-M   'P 1'
#
loop_
_entity.id
_entity.type
_entity.pdbx_description
1 polymer ?
#
loop_
_entity_poly.entity_id
_entity_poly.type
_entity_poly.pdbx_seq_one_letter_code
_entity_poly.pdbx_strand_id
1 'polypeptide(L)'
;MAQYQLKELLETQEVGEITRPQHAAMLKANEQTYLAPLAQAIEKQDIKQFNHRFSAATNGCNACHTAMGYGFIQFKLSKLSKQEFLDFSIKTSIKN
;
A
#
# COMPACT_ATOMS: atom_id res chain seq x y z
N MET A 1 -0.30 -5.47 12.22
CA MET A 1 0.58 -5.26 11.04
C MET A 1 -0.15 -4.61 9.87
N ALA A 2 -1.17 -5.23 9.27
CA ALA A 2 -1.87 -4.67 8.10
C ALA A 2 -2.46 -3.26 8.34
N GLN A 3 -3.09 -3.04 9.49
CA GLN A 3 -3.62 -1.73 9.87
C GLN A 3 -2.53 -0.65 9.94
N TYR A 4 -1.39 -0.98 10.54
CA TYR A 4 -0.25 -0.07 10.62
C TYR A 4 0.27 0.28 9.22
N GLN A 5 0.50 -0.71 8.36
CA GLN A 5 0.98 -0.49 6.99
C GLN A 5 0.02 0.36 6.15
N LEU A 6 -1.29 0.15 6.29
CA LEU A 6 -2.28 0.96 5.58
C LEU A 6 -2.31 2.40 6.11
N LYS A 7 -2.16 2.59 7.42
CA LYS A 7 -2.08 3.92 8.02
C LYS A 7 -0.90 4.71 7.45
N GLU A 8 0.31 4.15 7.44
CA GLU A 8 1.50 4.83 6.90
C GLU A 8 1.35 5.17 5.40
N LEU A 9 0.69 4.30 4.64
CA LEU A 9 0.37 4.56 3.23
C LEU A 9 -0.57 5.76 3.08
N LEU A 10 -1.64 5.83 3.89
CA LEU A 10 -2.60 6.93 3.87
C LEU A 10 -1.95 8.26 4.27
N GLU A 11 -1.17 8.28 5.35
CA GLU A 11 -0.47 9.50 5.79
C GLU A 11 0.49 10.02 4.70
N THR A 12 1.21 9.12 4.02
CA THR A 12 2.06 9.49 2.89
C THR A 12 1.24 10.07 1.73
N GLN A 13 0.08 9.49 1.46
CA GLN A 13 -0.79 9.95 0.37
C GLN A 13 -1.38 11.33 0.66
N GLU A 14 -1.82 11.58 1.90
CA GLU A 14 -2.33 12.87 2.36
C GLU A 14 -1.27 13.98 2.26
N VAL A 15 0.00 13.67 2.60
CA VAL A 15 1.12 14.59 2.34
C VAL A 15 1.24 14.88 0.84
N GLY A 16 1.06 13.88 -0.02
CA GLY A 16 1.00 14.05 -1.48
C GLY A 16 -0.14 14.96 -1.92
N GLU A 17 -1.34 14.80 -1.37
CA GLU A 17 -2.52 15.62 -1.67
C GLU A 17 -2.28 17.09 -1.36
N ILE A 18 -1.58 17.39 -0.26
CA ILE A 18 -1.26 18.76 0.15
C ILE A 18 -0.11 19.34 -0.67
N THR A 19 0.96 18.56 -0.89
CA THR A 19 2.20 19.06 -1.49
C THR A 19 2.23 18.97 -3.02
N ARG A 20 1.27 18.29 -3.64
CA ARG A 20 1.12 18.12 -5.09
C ARG A 20 -0.33 18.39 -5.53
N PRO A 21 -0.79 19.66 -5.51
CA PRO A 21 -2.20 20.00 -5.74
C PRO A 21 -2.74 19.52 -7.09
N GLN A 22 -1.89 19.47 -8.13
CA GLN A 22 -2.24 18.93 -9.45
C GLN A 22 -2.63 17.44 -9.45
N HIS A 23 -2.30 16.69 -8.39
CA HIS A 23 -2.60 15.27 -8.23
C HIS A 23 -3.60 15.01 -7.09
N ALA A 24 -3.96 16.02 -6.30
CA ALA A 24 -4.77 15.85 -5.08
C ALA A 24 -6.10 15.15 -5.34
N ALA A 25 -6.85 15.56 -6.37
CA ALA A 25 -8.12 14.94 -6.70
C ALA A 25 -7.99 13.45 -7.08
N MET A 26 -6.92 13.11 -7.81
CA MET A 26 -6.64 11.73 -8.21
C MET A 26 -6.23 10.86 -7.02
N LEU A 27 -5.37 11.40 -6.14
CA LEU A 27 -4.97 10.73 -4.90
C LEU A 27 -6.20 10.47 -4.01
N LYS A 28 -7.04 11.49 -3.80
CA LYS A 28 -8.26 11.34 -3.00
C LYS A 28 -9.24 10.33 -3.58
N ALA A 29 -9.39 10.31 -4.90
CA ALA A 29 -10.22 9.31 -5.58
C ALA A 29 -9.65 7.89 -5.38
N ASN A 30 -8.33 7.71 -5.47
CA ASN A 30 -7.66 6.43 -5.22
C ASN A 30 -7.87 5.94 -3.78
N GLU A 31 -7.76 6.85 -2.79
CA GLU A 31 -8.04 6.57 -1.38
C GLU A 31 -9.46 6.02 -1.19
N GLN A 32 -10.45 6.78 -1.65
CA GLN A 32 -11.86 6.46 -1.46
C GLN A 32 -12.25 5.17 -2.18
N THR A 33 -11.70 4.94 -3.38
CA THR A 33 -12.04 3.79 -4.21
C THR A 33 -11.41 2.49 -3.67
N TYR A 34 -10.18 2.56 -3.18
CA TYR A 34 -9.39 1.35 -2.89
C TYR A 34 -8.94 1.21 -1.44
N LEU A 35 -8.41 2.29 -0.83
CA LEU A 35 -7.79 2.21 0.49
C LEU A 35 -8.83 2.22 1.62
N ALA A 36 -9.88 3.05 1.52
CA ALA A 36 -10.94 3.08 2.53
C ALA A 36 -11.72 1.74 2.63
N PRO A 37 -12.11 1.07 1.54
CA PRO A 37 -12.70 -0.27 1.62
C PRO A 37 -11.74 -1.33 2.18
N LEU A 38 -10.44 -1.21 1.91
CA LEU A 38 -9.42 -2.08 2.50
C LEU A 38 -9.29 -1.85 4.00
N ALA A 39 -9.32 -0.60 4.48
CA ALA A 39 -9.31 -0.27 5.89
C ALA A 39 -10.48 -0.92 6.64
N GLN A 40 -11.69 -0.84 6.08
CA GLN A 40 -12.88 -1.47 6.65
C GLN A 40 -12.74 -3.00 6.74
N ALA A 41 -12.13 -3.63 5.73
CA ALA A 41 -11.90 -5.07 5.76
C ALA A 41 -10.85 -5.48 6.81
N ILE A 42 -9.80 -4.67 6.99
CA ILE A 42 -8.77 -4.86 8.02
C ILE A 42 -9.38 -4.73 9.42
N GLU A 43 -10.18 -3.69 9.66
CA GLU A 43 -10.82 -3.42 10.95
C GLU A 43 -11.76 -4.56 11.36
N LYS A 44 -12.55 -5.06 10.41
CA LYS A 44 -13.47 -6.20 10.62
C LYS A 44 -12.77 -7.55 10.72
N GLN A 45 -11.45 -7.60 10.49
CA GLN A 45 -10.66 -8.85 10.40
C GLN A 45 -11.26 -9.86 9.40
N ASP A 46 -11.95 -9.38 8.36
CA ASP A 46 -12.59 -10.23 7.36
C ASP A 46 -11.54 -10.62 6.30
N ILE A 47 -10.99 -11.83 6.42
CA ILE A 47 -9.91 -12.28 5.54
C ILE A 47 -10.34 -12.39 4.07
N LYS A 48 -11.62 -12.70 3.80
CA LYS A 48 -12.13 -12.83 2.42
C LYS A 48 -12.23 -11.44 1.78
N GLN A 49 -12.83 -10.50 2.49
CA GLN A 49 -12.90 -9.11 2.05
C GLN A 49 -11.50 -8.47 2.00
N PHE A 50 -10.62 -8.78 2.95
CA PHE A 50 -9.24 -8.32 2.94
C PHE A 50 -8.54 -8.75 1.65
N ASN A 51 -8.57 -10.04 1.31
CA ASN A 51 -7.89 -10.53 0.10
C ASN A 51 -8.46 -9.88 -1.18
N HIS A 52 -9.79 -9.76 -1.27
CA HIS A 52 -10.43 -9.10 -2.41
C HIS A 52 -10.04 -7.62 -2.51
N ARG A 53 -10.16 -6.86 -1.41
CA ARG A 53 -9.84 -5.42 -1.38
C ARG A 53 -8.36 -5.13 -1.52
N PHE A 54 -7.50 -6.00 -0.98
CA PHE A 54 -6.05 -5.88 -1.12
C PHE A 54 -5.60 -6.09 -2.57
N SER A 55 -6.18 -7.08 -3.26
CA SER A 55 -5.96 -7.28 -4.69
C SER A 55 -6.47 -6.08 -5.51
N ALA A 56 -7.67 -5.57 -5.19
CA ALA A 56 -8.22 -4.38 -5.84
C ALA A 56 -7.32 -3.14 -5.65
N ALA A 57 -6.84 -2.90 -4.41
CA ALA A 57 -5.93 -1.79 -4.12
C ALA A 57 -4.58 -1.92 -4.83
N THR A 58 -4.00 -3.13 -4.87
CA THR A 58 -2.79 -3.41 -5.65
C THR A 58 -2.98 -3.05 -7.13
N ASN A 59 -4.09 -3.49 -7.72
CA ASN A 59 -4.40 -3.20 -9.12
C ASN A 59 -4.64 -1.70 -9.35
N GLY A 60 -5.33 -1.03 -8.44
CA GLY A 60 -5.55 0.42 -8.46
C GLY A 60 -4.24 1.20 -8.44
N CYS A 61 -3.31 0.86 -7.53
CA CYS A 61 -1.99 1.48 -7.46
C CYS A 61 -1.19 1.28 -8.76
N ASN A 62 -1.14 0.05 -9.29
CA ASN A 62 -0.41 -0.27 -10.51
C ASN A 62 -1.02 0.44 -11.74
N ALA A 63 -2.35 0.55 -11.81
CA ALA A 63 -3.05 1.27 -12.87
C ALA A 63 -2.78 2.79 -12.79
N CYS A 64 -2.82 3.36 -11.60
CA CYS A 64 -2.49 4.77 -11.35
C CYS A 64 -1.07 5.09 -11.82
N HIS A 65 -0.07 4.31 -11.40
CA HIS A 65 1.31 4.51 -11.85
C HIS A 65 1.46 4.38 -13.36
N THR A 66 0.74 3.43 -13.99
CA THR A 66 0.75 3.28 -15.45
C THR A 66 0.16 4.52 -16.14
N ALA A 67 -0.98 5.02 -15.69
CA ALA A 67 -1.62 6.21 -16.25
C ALA A 67 -0.76 7.47 -16.11
N MET A 68 0.08 7.53 -15.08
CA MET A 68 1.03 8.62 -14.85
C MET A 68 2.36 8.47 -15.62
N GLY A 69 2.53 7.42 -16.42
CA GLY A 69 3.78 7.16 -17.15
C GLY A 69 4.87 6.44 -16.32
N TYR A 70 4.53 6.01 -15.11
CA TYR A 70 5.39 5.27 -14.18
C TYR A 70 5.05 3.78 -14.12
N GLY A 71 4.57 3.19 -15.22
CA GLY A 71 4.11 1.78 -15.27
C GLY A 71 5.17 0.73 -14.93
N PHE A 72 6.44 1.12 -14.84
CA PHE A 72 7.55 0.30 -14.32
C PHE A 72 7.52 0.17 -12.78
N ILE A 73 6.84 1.06 -12.06
CA ILE A 73 6.62 0.99 -10.61
C ILE A 73 5.40 0.11 -10.35
N GLN A 74 5.64 -1.18 -10.12
CA GLN A 74 4.59 -2.16 -9.88
C GLN A 74 4.76 -2.85 -8.52
N PHE A 75 3.71 -2.84 -7.72
CA PHE A 75 3.63 -3.73 -6.57
C PHE A 75 3.35 -5.16 -7.03
N LYS A 76 4.21 -6.09 -6.62
CA LYS A 76 4.08 -7.53 -6.87
C LYS A 76 4.30 -8.28 -5.57
N LEU A 77 3.32 -9.09 -5.18
CA LEU A 77 3.49 -9.97 -4.03
C LEU A 77 4.49 -11.07 -4.40
N SER A 78 5.49 -11.30 -3.54
CA SER A 78 6.39 -12.44 -3.71
C SER A 78 5.60 -13.75 -3.63
N LYS A 79 5.95 -14.71 -4.48
CA LYS A 79 5.44 -16.10 -4.38
C LYS A 79 6.15 -16.90 -3.28
N LEU A 80 7.28 -16.39 -2.78
CA LEU A 80 8.03 -16.99 -1.69
C LEU A 80 7.34 -16.70 -0.36
N SER A 81 7.41 -17.65 0.57
CA SER A 81 6.83 -17.49 1.91
C SER A 81 7.56 -16.40 2.70
N LYS A 82 6.89 -15.79 3.69
CA LYS A 82 7.33 -14.56 4.39
C LYS A 82 8.69 -14.65 5.10
N GLN A 83 9.28 -15.83 5.25
CA GLN A 83 10.45 -16.05 6.11
C GLN A 83 11.80 -16.13 5.38
N GLU A 84 11.83 -16.33 4.06
CA GLU A 84 13.11 -16.62 3.37
C GLU A 84 13.91 -15.35 3.02
N PHE A 85 13.27 -14.19 2.97
CA PHE A 85 13.93 -12.92 2.59
C PHE A 85 14.29 -12.01 3.77
N LEU A 86 13.77 -12.30 4.97
CA LEU A 86 14.05 -11.54 6.19
C LEU A 86 15.06 -12.29 7.04
N ASP A 87 16.33 -11.93 6.91
CA ASP A 87 17.37 -12.43 7.79
C ASP A 87 17.36 -11.65 9.12
N PHE A 88 16.62 -12.18 10.10
CA PHE A 88 16.57 -11.64 11.46
C PHE A 88 17.88 -11.84 12.25
N SER A 89 18.88 -12.54 11.69
CA SER A 89 20.19 -12.71 12.33
C SER A 89 21.14 -11.51 12.06
N ILE A 90 20.79 -10.64 11.10
CA ILE A 90 21.54 -9.40 10.85
C ILE A 90 21.32 -8.45 12.03
N LYS A 91 22.35 -8.30 12.87
CA LYS A 91 22.37 -7.28 13.92
C LYS A 91 22.37 -5.89 13.29
N THR A 92 21.30 -5.12 13.48
CA THR A 92 21.18 -3.73 13.02
C THR A 92 21.82 -2.72 13.98
N SER A 93 22.33 -3.17 15.12
CA SER A 93 23.09 -2.32 16.05
C SER A 93 24.42 -1.92 15.43
N ILE A 94 24.71 -0.61 15.40
CA ILE A 94 26.02 -0.10 15.02
C ILE A 94 27.07 -0.68 15.97
N LYS A 95 28.10 -1.32 15.42
CA LYS A 95 29.27 -1.71 16.22
C LYS A 95 29.95 -0.43 16.67
N ASN A 96 29.88 -0.15 17.97
CA ASN A 96 30.69 0.88 18.64
C ASN A 96 32.18 0.53 18.54
#